data_AF-A0A218XE50-F1
#
_entry.id   AF-A0A218XE50-F1
#
_cell.length_a   1.000
_cell.length_b   1.000
_cell.length_c   1.000
_cell.angle_alpha   90.00
_cell.angle_beta   90.00
_cell.angle_gamma   90.00
#
_symmetry.space_group_name_H-M   'P 1'
#
loop_
_entity.id
_entity.type
_entity.pdbx_description
1 polymer ?
#
loop_
_entity_poly.entity_id
_entity_poly.type
_entity_poly.pdbx_seq_one_letter_code
_entity_poly.pdbx_strand_id
1 'polypeptide(L)'
;MGPPGAVVQDISSVNYPFENMLSNHVKELVQGVIEGETRVLAASTTMEEIFKGTKEFKEEVFEKVQFELNQLGLLMYNANVKQLVDMLGHGNFSYLGQKTQQEAANQAKIDVAVAKMKGEIGAKESAKGHGLKQGQGNKEEIKVKAEVKVYKTQRDAKVAAANAELANKAWWTREAKVVEVEAAKVVALREAELQRNVEIMNAQTRTEKLKAEFVEIL
;
A
#
# COMPACT_ATOMS: atom_id res chain seq x y z
N MET A 1 7.33 16.29 -58.04
CA MET A 1 7.27 17.39 -57.06
C MET A 1 8.70 17.86 -56.84
N GLY A 2 9.05 19.06 -57.30
CA GLY A 2 10.39 19.64 -57.12
C GLY A 2 10.63 20.07 -55.67
N PRO A 3 11.89 20.28 -55.26
CA PRO A 3 12.22 20.54 -53.86
C PRO A 3 11.61 21.88 -53.39
N PRO A 4 11.23 21.99 -52.10
CA PRO A 4 10.59 23.19 -51.57
C PRO A 4 11.59 24.35 -51.58
N GLY A 5 11.20 25.47 -52.21
CA GLY A 5 11.98 26.69 -52.30
C GLY A 5 12.03 27.45 -50.98
N ALA A 6 12.78 26.95 -50.01
CA ALA A 6 13.19 27.73 -48.85
C ALA A 6 14.33 28.68 -49.25
N VAL A 7 14.08 29.98 -49.16
CA VAL A 7 15.08 31.03 -49.30
C VAL A 7 15.29 31.64 -47.93
N VAL A 8 16.48 31.51 -47.38
CA VAL A 8 16.86 32.23 -46.17
C VAL A 8 17.03 33.69 -46.55
N GLN A 9 16.10 34.50 -46.06
CA GLN A 9 16.24 35.94 -46.14
C GLN A 9 17.17 36.41 -45.01
N ASP A 10 18.26 37.03 -45.44
CA ASP A 10 19.00 38.04 -44.70
C ASP A 10 19.90 37.55 -43.54
N ILE A 11 21.13 37.14 -43.88
CA ILE A 11 22.27 37.18 -42.95
C ILE A 11 22.78 38.63 -42.91
N SER A 12 22.08 39.51 -42.20
CA SER A 12 22.44 40.93 -42.10
C SER A 12 23.31 41.19 -40.87
N SER A 13 24.64 41.05 -41.03
CA SER A 13 25.66 42.03 -40.61
C SER A 13 27.08 41.48 -40.77
N VAL A 14 27.64 41.64 -41.98
CA VAL A 14 29.10 41.54 -42.18
C VAL A 14 29.72 42.89 -41.79
N ASN A 15 30.54 42.92 -40.76
CA ASN A 15 31.29 44.12 -40.37
C ASN A 15 32.58 44.20 -41.20
N TYR A 16 32.70 45.20 -42.06
CA TYR A 16 33.83 45.37 -42.98
C TYR A 16 34.82 46.38 -42.40
N PRO A 17 36.10 46.01 -42.14
CA PRO A 17 37.09 46.93 -41.58
C PRO A 17 37.77 47.84 -42.63
N PHE A 18 37.31 47.85 -43.89
CA PHE A 18 37.85 48.72 -44.93
C PHE A 18 36.83 49.79 -45.31
N GLU A 19 37.05 50.96 -44.73
CA GLU A 19 36.34 52.19 -45.00
C GLU A 19 36.69 52.68 -46.42
N ASN A 20 35.65 52.94 -47.21
CA ASN A 20 35.62 53.48 -48.57
C ASN A 20 36.01 52.57 -49.77
N MET A 21 34.97 52.36 -50.60
CA MET A 21 34.97 51.84 -51.98
C MET A 21 35.11 50.33 -52.20
N LEU A 22 34.01 49.58 -52.07
CA LEU A 22 33.74 48.37 -52.88
C LEU A 22 32.23 48.27 -53.17
N SER A 23 31.90 48.71 -54.40
CA SER A 23 30.66 48.64 -55.20
C SER A 23 29.47 47.84 -54.64
N ASN A 24 28.24 48.33 -54.88
CA ASN A 24 26.99 47.55 -54.75
C ASN A 24 27.14 46.12 -55.29
N HIS A 25 27.96 45.95 -56.33
CA HIS A 25 28.30 44.67 -56.94
C HIS A 25 28.92 43.64 -55.97
N VAL A 26 29.78 44.05 -55.03
CA VAL A 26 30.38 43.13 -54.05
C VAL A 26 29.35 42.71 -53.00
N LYS A 27 28.47 43.62 -52.59
CA LYS A 27 27.34 43.27 -51.72
C LYS A 27 26.39 42.30 -52.42
N GLU A 28 26.05 42.55 -53.68
CA GLU A 28 25.21 41.66 -54.49
C GLU A 28 25.85 40.27 -54.67
N LEU A 29 27.17 40.21 -54.90
CA LEU A 29 27.90 38.96 -55.03
C LEU A 29 27.88 38.15 -53.73
N VAL A 30 28.21 38.78 -52.60
CA VAL A 30 28.20 38.13 -51.28
C VAL A 30 26.80 37.66 -50.92
N GLN A 31 25.78 38.49 -51.18
CA GLN A 31 24.39 38.13 -50.96
C GLN A 31 23.96 36.95 -51.84
N GLY A 32 24.37 36.93 -53.12
CA GLY A 32 24.07 35.83 -54.04
C GLY A 32 24.69 34.50 -53.60
N VAL A 33 25.92 34.52 -53.08
CA VAL A 33 26.59 33.32 -52.52
C VAL A 33 25.84 32.81 -51.29
N ILE A 34 25.49 33.70 -50.36
CA ILE A 34 24.73 33.35 -49.15
C ILE A 34 23.38 32.75 -49.51
N GLU A 35 22.61 33.40 -50.38
CA GLU A 35 21.29 32.94 -50.81
C GLU A 35 21.37 31.62 -51.58
N GLY A 36 22.39 31.44 -52.41
CA GLY A 36 22.63 30.23 -53.18
C GLY A 36 22.90 29.02 -52.30
N GLU A 37 23.91 29.09 -51.44
CA GLU A 37 24.30 27.98 -50.56
C GLU A 37 23.20 27.64 -49.56
N THR A 38 22.54 28.66 -49.01
CA THR A 38 21.48 28.41 -48.04
C THR A 38 20.26 27.75 -48.69
N ARG A 39 19.97 28.05 -49.96
CA ARG A 39 18.91 27.38 -50.73
C ARG A 39 19.23 25.91 -50.99
N VAL A 40 20.49 25.59 -51.28
CA VAL A 40 20.94 24.20 -51.47
C VAL A 40 20.77 23.40 -50.18
N LEU A 41 21.21 23.96 -49.05
CA LEU A 41 21.06 23.32 -47.74
C LEU A 41 19.59 23.15 -47.33
N ALA A 42 18.78 24.18 -47.53
CA ALA A 42 17.36 24.08 -47.21
C ALA A 42 16.59 23.10 -48.13
N ALA A 43 17.11 22.79 -49.31
CA ALA A 43 16.54 21.77 -50.20
C ALA A 43 16.94 20.33 -49.78
N SER A 44 18.10 20.14 -49.14
CA SER A 44 18.56 18.84 -48.66
C SER A 44 18.03 18.48 -47.27
N THR A 45 17.74 19.48 -46.44
CA THR A 45 17.30 19.29 -45.06
C THR A 45 15.78 19.23 -44.98
N THR A 46 15.25 18.34 -44.15
CA THR A 46 13.80 18.28 -43.95
C THR A 46 13.31 19.47 -43.13
N MET A 47 12.07 19.85 -43.37
CA MET A 47 11.41 20.95 -42.70
C MET A 47 11.42 20.78 -41.16
N GLU A 48 11.22 19.55 -40.68
CA GLU A 48 11.27 19.21 -39.27
C GLU A 48 12.68 19.36 -38.67
N GLU A 49 13.72 18.97 -39.39
CA GLU A 49 15.12 19.10 -38.93
C GLU A 49 15.55 20.56 -38.85
N ILE A 50 15.18 21.38 -39.82
CA ILE A 50 15.44 22.82 -39.82
C ILE A 50 14.83 23.48 -38.56
N PHE A 51 13.62 23.06 -38.17
CA PHE A 51 12.93 23.57 -36.98
C PHE A 51 13.45 23.01 -35.66
N LYS A 52 13.88 21.74 -35.65
CA LYS A 52 14.35 21.05 -34.45
C LYS A 52 15.80 21.38 -34.09
N GLY A 53 16.61 21.70 -35.10
CA GLY A 53 18.05 21.95 -34.98
C GLY A 53 18.46 23.24 -35.69
N THR A 54 18.07 24.40 -35.13
CA THR A 54 18.54 25.70 -35.64
C THR A 54 20.05 25.88 -35.47
N LYS A 55 20.74 25.01 -34.71
CA LYS A 55 22.17 25.14 -34.46
C LYS A 55 23.00 24.42 -35.52
N GLU A 56 22.70 23.16 -35.79
CA GLU A 56 23.39 22.36 -36.81
C GLU A 56 23.21 22.98 -38.19
N PHE A 57 21.99 23.42 -38.51
CA PHE A 57 21.70 24.12 -39.78
C PHE A 57 22.49 25.44 -39.89
N LYS A 58 22.63 26.20 -38.80
CA LYS A 58 23.40 27.45 -38.79
C LYS A 58 24.89 27.20 -39.02
N GLU A 59 25.45 26.19 -38.36
CA GLU A 59 26.86 25.82 -38.49
C GLU A 59 27.17 25.37 -39.93
N GLU A 60 26.33 24.51 -40.50
CA GLU A 60 26.53 24.02 -41.87
C GLU A 60 26.39 25.13 -42.93
N VAL A 61 25.40 26.02 -42.79
CA VAL A 61 25.27 27.21 -43.65
C VAL A 61 26.50 28.11 -43.51
N PHE A 62 26.98 28.34 -42.28
CA PHE A 62 28.14 29.19 -42.04
C PHE A 62 29.40 28.61 -42.71
N GLU A 63 29.66 27.32 -42.54
CA GLU A 63 30.84 26.66 -43.11
C GLU A 63 30.84 26.70 -44.63
N LYS A 64 29.72 26.40 -45.29
CA LYS A 64 29.63 26.42 -46.76
C LYS A 64 29.75 27.82 -47.33
N VAL A 65 29.06 28.80 -46.73
CA VAL A 65 29.18 30.19 -47.16
C VAL A 65 30.59 30.72 -46.95
N GLN A 66 31.24 30.39 -45.82
CA GLN A 66 32.62 30.79 -45.57
C GLN A 66 33.59 30.15 -46.57
N PHE A 67 33.36 28.90 -46.97
CA PHE A 67 34.16 28.21 -47.97
C PHE A 67 34.13 28.92 -49.33
N GLU A 68 32.95 29.34 -49.80
CA GLU A 68 32.79 30.12 -51.03
C GLU A 68 33.39 31.53 -50.91
N LEU A 69 33.16 32.21 -49.79
CA LEU A 69 33.71 33.56 -49.56
C LEU A 69 35.24 33.57 -49.46
N ASN A 70 35.86 32.49 -48.95
CA ASN A 70 37.32 32.34 -48.94
C ASN A 70 37.92 32.39 -50.34
N GLN A 71 37.25 31.85 -51.36
CA GLN A 71 37.71 31.90 -52.76
C GLN A 71 37.71 33.33 -53.31
N LEU A 72 36.86 34.19 -52.75
CA LEU A 72 36.75 35.62 -53.09
C LEU A 72 37.64 36.50 -52.19
N GLY A 73 38.38 35.92 -51.24
CA GLY A 73 39.19 36.65 -50.26
C GLY A 73 38.39 37.36 -49.17
N LEU A 74 37.15 36.91 -48.90
CA LEU A 74 36.23 37.51 -47.93
C LEU A 74 36.04 36.60 -46.72
N LEU A 75 35.94 37.21 -45.52
CA LEU A 75 35.79 36.50 -44.25
C LEU A 75 34.51 36.95 -43.54
N MET A 76 33.69 35.98 -43.12
CA MET A 76 32.55 36.22 -42.24
C MET A 76 33.00 36.20 -40.78
N TYR A 77 32.84 37.34 -40.11
CA TYR A 77 33.09 37.43 -38.67
C TYR A 77 31.89 36.97 -37.84
N ASN A 78 30.67 37.20 -38.34
CA ASN A 78 29.44 36.84 -37.66
C ASN A 78 28.33 36.64 -38.69
N ALA A 79 27.47 35.66 -38.45
CA ALA A 79 26.25 35.45 -39.20
C ALA A 79 25.11 35.22 -38.20
N ASN A 80 24.01 35.95 -38.38
CA ASN A 80 22.79 35.73 -37.62
C ASN A 80 21.65 35.36 -38.58
N VAL A 81 20.88 34.33 -38.24
CA VAL A 81 19.72 33.90 -39.01
C VAL A 81 18.48 34.46 -38.32
N LYS A 82 17.85 35.47 -38.93
CA LYS A 82 16.78 36.25 -38.29
C LYS A 82 15.46 35.49 -38.16
N GLN A 83 15.03 34.76 -39.19
CA GLN A 83 13.92 33.79 -39.12
C GLN A 83 13.72 33.13 -40.48
N LEU A 84 13.30 31.86 -40.49
CA LEU A 84 12.80 31.23 -41.71
C LEU A 84 11.36 31.71 -41.93
N VAL A 85 11.15 32.41 -43.03
CA VAL A 85 9.83 32.92 -43.44
C VAL A 85 9.47 32.23 -44.74
N ASP A 86 8.27 31.68 -44.82
CA ASP A 86 7.75 31.10 -46.06
C ASP A 86 7.70 32.19 -47.17
N MET A 87 8.00 31.80 -48.40
CA MET A 87 7.67 32.63 -49.55
C MET A 87 6.15 32.81 -49.63
N LEU A 88 5.70 34.02 -49.97
CA LEU A 88 4.28 34.42 -50.02
C LEU A 88 3.42 33.36 -50.75
N GLY A 89 2.56 32.67 -50.01
CA GLY A 89 1.55 31.74 -50.55
C GLY A 89 1.62 30.29 -50.07
N HIS A 90 2.70 29.87 -49.44
CA HIS A 90 2.79 28.55 -48.80
C HIS A 90 2.69 28.74 -47.28
N GLY A 91 1.60 28.30 -46.64
CA GLY A 91 1.36 28.49 -45.20
C GLY A 91 1.94 27.39 -44.31
N ASN A 92 3.02 26.72 -44.74
CA ASN A 92 3.47 25.46 -44.17
C ASN A 92 4.22 25.66 -42.85
N PHE A 93 5.02 26.74 -42.72
CA PHE A 93 5.77 27.06 -41.50
C PHE A 93 4.86 27.37 -40.30
N SER A 94 3.74 28.09 -40.51
CA SER A 94 2.77 28.41 -39.44
C SER A 94 2.01 27.16 -38.97
N TYR A 95 1.57 26.33 -39.93
CA TYR A 95 0.85 25.10 -39.63
C TYR A 95 1.72 24.08 -38.86
N LEU A 96 3.00 23.98 -39.21
CA LEU A 96 3.92 23.04 -38.55
C LEU A 96 4.24 23.44 -37.10
N GLY A 97 4.39 24.74 -36.83
CA GLY A 97 4.53 25.26 -35.47
C GLY A 97 3.31 24.95 -34.60
N GLN A 98 2.11 25.19 -35.14
CA GLN A 98 0.85 24.83 -34.45
C GLN A 98 0.70 23.32 -34.25
N LYS A 99 1.00 22.51 -35.27
CA LYS A 99 0.91 21.05 -35.19
C LYS A 99 1.84 20.49 -34.12
N THR A 100 3.10 20.93 -34.09
CA THR A 100 4.08 20.49 -33.07
C THR A 100 3.65 20.85 -31.66
N GLN A 101 3.16 22.08 -31.45
CA GLN A 101 2.63 22.50 -30.14
C GLN A 101 1.40 21.68 -29.74
N GLN A 102 0.51 21.40 -30.68
CA GLN A 102 -0.69 20.60 -30.44
C GLN A 102 -0.35 19.13 -30.16
N GLU A 103 0.64 18.55 -30.85
CA GLU A 103 1.13 17.19 -30.61
C GLU A 103 1.76 17.09 -29.22
N ALA A 104 2.62 18.03 -28.83
CA ALA A 104 3.19 18.08 -27.49
C ALA A 104 2.09 18.22 -26.41
N ALA A 105 1.12 19.11 -26.63
CA ALA A 105 -0.01 19.28 -25.72
C ALA A 105 -0.89 18.04 -25.62
N ASN A 106 -1.14 17.35 -26.73
CA ASN A 106 -1.91 16.11 -26.77
C ASN A 106 -1.16 14.97 -26.09
N GLN A 107 0.16 14.84 -26.32
CA GLN A 107 0.99 13.85 -25.65
C GLN A 107 0.97 14.04 -24.14
N ALA A 108 1.13 15.28 -23.65
CA ALA A 108 1.02 15.58 -22.23
C ALA A 108 -0.35 15.19 -21.65
N LYS A 109 -1.44 15.44 -22.39
CA LYS A 109 -2.79 15.00 -21.97
C LYS A 109 -2.91 13.49 -21.90
N ILE A 110 -2.35 12.76 -22.87
CA ILE A 110 -2.31 11.30 -22.88
C ILE A 110 -1.54 10.79 -21.66
N ASP A 111 -0.36 11.33 -21.38
CA ASP A 111 0.49 10.91 -20.27
C ASP A 111 -0.21 11.12 -18.91
N VAL A 112 -0.88 12.27 -18.74
CA VAL A 112 -1.69 12.55 -17.54
C VAL A 112 -2.86 11.57 -17.41
N ALA A 113 -3.56 11.28 -18.51
CA ALA A 113 -4.67 10.34 -18.49
C ALA A 113 -4.21 8.91 -18.15
N VAL A 114 -3.09 8.46 -18.72
CA VAL A 114 -2.50 7.15 -18.44
C VAL A 114 -2.05 7.06 -16.98
N ALA A 115 -1.37 8.09 -16.47
CA ALA A 115 -0.95 8.14 -15.07
C ALA A 115 -2.15 8.10 -14.10
N LYS A 116 -3.20 8.87 -14.39
CA LYS A 116 -4.44 8.88 -13.60
C LYS A 116 -5.12 7.51 -13.62
N MET A 117 -5.27 6.89 -14.80
CA MET A 117 -5.85 5.56 -14.93
C MET A 117 -5.07 4.51 -14.11
N LYS A 118 -3.74 4.53 -14.19
CA LYS A 118 -2.88 3.62 -13.42
C LYS A 118 -3.03 3.84 -11.91
N GLY A 119 -3.11 5.10 -11.47
CA GLY A 119 -3.36 5.45 -10.08
C GLY A 119 -4.72 4.95 -9.58
N GLU A 120 -5.78 5.13 -10.35
CA GLU A 120 -7.13 4.64 -10.01
C GLU A 120 -7.20 3.11 -9.95
N ILE A 121 -6.52 2.39 -10.85
CA ILE A 121 -6.43 0.93 -10.82
C ILE A 121 -5.72 0.48 -9.55
N GLY A 122 -4.55 1.05 -9.24
CA GLY A 122 -3.79 0.72 -8.03
C GLY A 122 -4.58 1.00 -6.74
N ALA A 123 -5.33 2.12 -6.70
CA ALA A 123 -6.20 2.43 -5.57
C ALA A 123 -7.33 1.41 -5.40
N LYS A 124 -7.99 0.99 -6.50
CA LYS A 124 -9.04 -0.04 -6.46
C LYS A 124 -8.50 -1.40 -6.03
N GLU A 125 -7.33 -1.81 -6.50
CA GLU A 125 -6.70 -3.08 -6.11
C GLU A 125 -6.29 -3.07 -4.64
N SER A 126 -5.71 -1.97 -4.16
CA SER A 126 -5.36 -1.80 -2.74
C SER A 126 -6.61 -1.87 -1.85
N ALA A 127 -7.68 -1.16 -2.23
CA ALA A 127 -8.94 -1.19 -1.49
C ALA A 127 -9.57 -2.59 -1.44
N LYS A 128 -9.55 -3.35 -2.55
CA LYS A 128 -10.00 -4.75 -2.58
C LYS A 128 -9.14 -5.64 -1.69
N GLY A 129 -7.82 -5.50 -1.75
CA GLY A 129 -6.89 -6.25 -0.90
C GLY A 129 -7.08 -5.96 0.59
N HIS A 130 -7.29 -4.70 0.96
CA HIS A 130 -7.60 -4.30 2.33
C HIS A 130 -8.96 -4.85 2.81
N GLY A 131 -10.00 -4.75 1.98
CA GLY A 131 -11.32 -5.30 2.31
C GLY A 131 -11.30 -6.82 2.53
N LEU A 132 -10.56 -7.56 1.69
CA LEU A 132 -10.40 -9.02 1.83
C LEU A 132 -9.63 -9.39 3.11
N LYS A 133 -8.52 -8.71 3.40
CA LYS A 133 -7.74 -8.94 4.63
C LYS A 133 -8.55 -8.62 5.89
N GLN A 134 -9.31 -7.53 5.89
CA GLN A 134 -10.18 -7.16 7.01
C GLN A 134 -11.34 -8.16 7.17
N GLY A 135 -11.94 -8.62 6.07
CA GLY A 135 -12.96 -9.67 6.10
C GLY A 135 -12.44 -11.01 6.65
N GLN A 136 -11.22 -11.40 6.28
CA GLN A 136 -10.55 -12.58 6.82
C GLN A 136 -10.25 -12.44 8.32
N GLY A 137 -9.68 -11.30 8.74
CA GLY A 137 -9.41 -11.02 10.15
C GLY A 137 -10.67 -11.07 11.02
N ASN A 138 -11.76 -10.44 10.56
CA ASN A 138 -13.04 -10.47 11.28
C ASN A 138 -13.60 -11.90 11.40
N LYS A 139 -13.49 -12.71 10.33
CA LYS A 139 -13.97 -14.10 10.34
C LYS A 139 -13.17 -14.96 11.32
N GLU A 140 -11.87 -14.76 11.38
CA GLU A 140 -10.97 -15.47 12.29
C GLU A 140 -11.21 -15.06 13.74
N GLU A 141 -11.40 -13.76 14.01
CA GLU A 141 -11.73 -13.26 15.34
C GLU A 141 -13.05 -13.83 15.87
N ILE A 142 -14.09 -13.91 15.02
CA ILE A 142 -15.38 -14.50 15.38
C ILE A 142 -15.23 -16.00 15.69
N LYS A 143 -14.45 -16.74 14.90
CA LYS A 143 -14.18 -18.17 15.15
C LYS A 143 -13.48 -18.37 16.50
N VAL A 144 -12.41 -17.63 16.77
CA VAL A 144 -11.66 -17.72 18.03
C VAL A 144 -12.56 -17.37 19.21
N LYS A 145 -13.37 -16.30 19.11
CA LYS A 145 -14.33 -15.93 20.17
C LYS A 145 -15.37 -17.03 20.42
N ALA A 146 -15.88 -17.67 19.36
CA ALA A 146 -16.81 -18.78 19.49
C ALA A 146 -16.16 -19.99 20.18
N GLU A 147 -14.95 -20.37 19.76
CA GLU A 147 -14.18 -21.47 20.36
C GLU A 147 -13.87 -21.22 21.84
N VAL A 148 -13.42 -20.02 22.20
CA VAL A 148 -13.17 -19.63 23.59
C VAL A 148 -14.45 -19.70 24.42
N LYS A 149 -15.59 -19.28 23.86
CA LYS A 149 -16.88 -19.35 24.56
C LYS A 149 -17.29 -20.80 24.83
N VAL A 150 -17.18 -21.69 23.82
CA VAL A 150 -17.46 -23.12 23.98
C VAL A 150 -16.54 -23.74 25.03
N TYR A 151 -15.24 -23.44 24.97
CA TYR A 151 -14.27 -23.96 25.92
C TYR A 151 -14.57 -23.52 27.36
N LYS A 152 -14.91 -22.23 27.57
CA LYS A 152 -15.34 -21.73 28.88
C LYS A 152 -16.58 -22.43 29.39
N THR A 153 -17.64 -22.53 28.57
CA THR A 153 -18.87 -23.22 28.96
C THR A 153 -18.64 -24.68 29.29
N GLN A 154 -17.81 -25.40 28.51
CA GLN A 154 -17.45 -26.79 28.82
C GLN A 154 -16.66 -26.90 30.13
N ARG A 155 -15.72 -25.99 30.37
CA ARG A 155 -14.96 -25.96 31.63
C ARG A 155 -15.87 -25.69 32.82
N ASP A 156 -16.76 -24.71 32.71
CA ASP A 156 -17.70 -24.36 33.77
C ASP A 156 -18.67 -25.53 34.05
N ALA A 157 -19.15 -26.21 33.01
CA ALA A 157 -19.97 -27.41 33.15
C ALA A 157 -19.21 -28.54 33.87
N LYS A 158 -17.93 -28.77 33.53
CA LYS A 158 -17.09 -29.76 34.22
C LYS A 158 -16.87 -29.40 35.69
N VAL A 159 -16.61 -28.13 35.99
CA VAL A 159 -16.44 -27.65 37.37
C VAL A 159 -17.74 -27.79 38.15
N ALA A 160 -18.88 -27.44 37.56
CA ALA A 160 -20.19 -27.61 38.18
C ALA A 160 -20.50 -29.09 38.47
N ALA A 161 -20.20 -29.98 37.53
CA ALA A 161 -20.38 -31.42 37.72
C ALA A 161 -19.48 -31.96 38.85
N ALA A 162 -18.20 -31.59 38.89
CA ALA A 162 -17.28 -31.99 39.95
C ALA A 162 -17.72 -31.47 41.32
N ASN A 163 -18.21 -30.23 41.39
CA ASN A 163 -18.74 -29.66 42.63
C ASN A 163 -20.02 -30.37 43.09
N ALA A 164 -20.92 -30.72 42.16
CA ALA A 164 -22.13 -31.47 42.48
C ALA A 164 -21.79 -32.89 43.00
N GLU A 165 -20.80 -33.55 42.40
CA GLU A 165 -20.33 -34.86 42.86
C GLU A 165 -19.72 -34.79 44.25
N LEU A 166 -18.88 -33.79 44.53
CA LEU A 166 -18.31 -33.54 45.85
C LEU A 166 -19.40 -33.25 46.89
N ALA A 167 -20.41 -32.44 46.54
CA ALA A 167 -21.54 -32.15 47.41
C ALA A 167 -22.36 -33.41 47.71
N ASN A 168 -22.64 -34.23 46.71
CA ASN A 168 -23.33 -35.52 46.90
C ASN A 168 -22.54 -36.43 47.82
N LYS A 169 -21.22 -36.59 47.59
CA LYS A 169 -20.36 -37.41 48.45
C LYS A 169 -20.35 -36.92 49.89
N ALA A 170 -20.29 -35.60 50.10
CA ALA A 170 -20.37 -35.00 51.44
C ALA A 170 -21.72 -35.27 52.12
N TRP A 171 -22.82 -35.22 51.35
CA TRP A 171 -24.16 -35.53 51.85
C TRP A 171 -24.27 -37.00 52.30
N TRP A 172 -23.87 -37.96 51.46
CA TRP A 172 -23.83 -39.39 51.81
C TRP A 172 -22.96 -39.65 53.04
N THR A 173 -21.81 -38.98 53.15
CA THR A 173 -20.92 -39.12 54.31
C THR A 173 -21.58 -38.62 55.59
N ARG A 174 -22.29 -37.49 55.52
CA ARG A 174 -23.02 -36.94 56.66
C ARG A 174 -24.15 -37.87 57.10
N GLU A 175 -24.89 -38.42 56.14
CA GLU A 175 -26.00 -39.32 56.43
C GLU A 175 -25.52 -40.65 57.02
N ALA A 176 -24.47 -41.25 56.46
CA ALA A 176 -23.83 -42.43 57.04
C ALA A 176 -23.39 -42.21 58.50
N LYS A 177 -22.82 -41.03 58.80
CA LYS A 177 -22.42 -40.68 60.17
C LYS A 177 -23.60 -40.49 61.11
N VAL A 178 -24.74 -40.00 60.63
CA VAL A 178 -25.97 -39.92 61.44
C VAL A 178 -26.46 -41.31 61.78
N VAL A 179 -26.54 -42.21 60.79
CA VAL A 179 -26.95 -43.61 61.00
C VAL A 179 -26.01 -44.33 61.99
N GLU A 180 -24.69 -44.13 61.87
CA GLU A 180 -23.71 -44.68 62.80
C GLU A 180 -23.93 -44.19 64.24
N VAL A 181 -24.15 -42.88 64.42
CA VAL A 181 -24.42 -42.29 65.74
C VAL A 181 -25.75 -42.79 66.32
N GLU A 182 -26.78 -42.94 65.50
CA GLU A 182 -28.07 -43.48 65.93
C GLU A 182 -27.95 -44.95 66.36
N ALA A 183 -27.25 -45.77 65.58
CA ALA A 183 -26.98 -47.16 65.94
C ALA A 183 -26.18 -47.25 67.25
N ALA A 184 -25.14 -46.43 67.42
CA ALA A 184 -24.36 -46.37 68.66
C ALA A 184 -25.22 -45.95 69.86
N LYS A 185 -26.15 -45.01 69.70
CA LYS A 185 -27.10 -44.62 70.75
C LYS A 185 -28.04 -45.75 71.13
N VAL A 186 -28.55 -46.51 70.17
CA VAL A 186 -29.43 -47.67 70.44
C VAL A 186 -28.68 -48.73 71.25
N VAL A 187 -27.43 -49.03 70.87
CA VAL A 187 -26.58 -49.97 71.61
C VAL A 187 -26.33 -49.47 73.04
N ALA A 188 -25.95 -48.20 73.20
CA ALA A 188 -25.70 -47.60 74.51
C ALA A 188 -26.95 -47.60 75.43
N LEU A 189 -28.13 -47.32 74.89
CA LEU A 189 -29.39 -47.41 75.63
C LEU A 189 -29.67 -48.85 76.08
N ARG A 190 -29.43 -49.83 75.21
CA ARG A 190 -29.64 -51.24 75.53
C ARG A 190 -28.65 -51.72 76.60
N GLU A 191 -27.40 -51.31 76.51
CA GLU A 191 -26.38 -51.60 77.52
C GLU A 191 -26.72 -50.96 78.87
N ALA A 192 -27.15 -49.70 78.88
CA ALA A 192 -27.60 -49.03 80.10
C ALA A 192 -28.83 -49.69 80.73
N GLU A 193 -29.79 -50.16 79.92
CA GLU A 193 -30.96 -50.91 80.38
C GLU A 193 -30.55 -52.26 80.99
N LEU A 194 -29.65 -52.99 80.33
CA LEU A 194 -29.11 -54.25 80.85
C LEU A 194 -28.36 -54.04 82.17
N GLN A 195 -27.52 -53.00 82.26
CA GLN A 195 -26.78 -52.65 83.47
C GLN A 195 -27.72 -52.32 84.63
N ARG A 196 -28.77 -51.54 84.38
CA ARG A 196 -29.80 -51.25 85.37
C ARG A 196 -30.49 -52.52 85.87
N ASN A 197 -30.80 -53.46 84.97
CA ASN A 197 -31.41 -54.74 85.35
C ASN A 197 -30.47 -55.59 86.22
N VAL A 198 -29.18 -55.63 85.88
CA VAL A 198 -28.15 -56.31 86.69
C VAL A 198 -28.06 -55.70 88.09
N GLU A 199 -28.07 -54.37 88.22
CA GLU A 199 -28.05 -53.68 89.51
C GLU A 199 -29.30 -53.98 90.35
N ILE A 200 -30.49 -54.00 89.74
CA ILE A 200 -31.74 -54.38 90.41
C ILE A 200 -31.68 -55.82 90.90
N MET A 201 -31.23 -56.76 90.06
CA MET A 201 -31.10 -58.17 90.42
C MET A 201 -30.11 -58.35 91.57
N ASN A 202 -28.94 -57.71 91.51
CA ASN A 202 -27.94 -57.75 92.59
C ASN A 202 -28.50 -57.18 93.90
N ALA A 203 -29.24 -56.08 93.84
CA ALA A 203 -29.90 -55.51 95.01
C ALA A 203 -30.94 -56.48 95.60
N GLN A 204 -31.77 -57.11 94.76
CA GLN A 204 -32.73 -58.13 95.18
C GLN A 204 -32.04 -59.32 95.85
N THR A 205 -31.01 -59.90 95.22
CA THR A 205 -30.24 -61.01 95.79
C THR A 205 -29.63 -60.65 97.15
N ARG A 206 -29.13 -59.41 97.31
CA ARG A 206 -28.61 -58.96 98.62
C ARG A 206 -29.71 -58.86 99.68
N THR A 207 -30.89 -58.36 99.31
CA THR A 207 -32.03 -58.31 100.25
C THR A 207 -32.54 -59.70 100.62
N GLU A 208 -32.54 -60.65 99.70
CA GLU A 208 -32.93 -62.04 99.96
C GLU A 208 -31.92 -62.74 100.88
N LYS A 209 -30.61 -62.53 100.66
CA LYS A 209 -29.56 -63.02 101.58
C LYS A 209 -29.72 -62.45 102.98
N LEU A 210 -29.93 -61.14 103.11
CA LEU A 210 -30.16 -60.51 104.42
C LEU A 210 -31.42 -61.05 105.09
N LYS A 211 -32.51 -61.29 104.34
CA LYS A 211 -33.71 -61.95 104.88
C LYS A 211 -33.44 -63.39 105.33
N ALA A 212 -32.65 -64.14 104.57
CA ALA A 212 -32.27 -65.51 104.94
C ALA A 212 -31.40 -65.54 106.22
N GLU A 213 -30.43 -64.63 106.34
CA GLU A 213 -29.63 -64.47 107.56
C GLU A 213 -30.49 -64.05 108.78
N PHE A 214 -31.53 -63.23 108.58
CA PHE A 214 -32.47 -62.87 109.65
C PHE A 214 -33.39 -64.02 110.10
N VAL A 215 -33.61 -65.04 109.25
CA VAL A 215 -34.44 -66.21 109.56
C VAL A 215 -33.64 -67.30 110.32
N GLU A 216 -32.30 -67.29 110.26
CA GLU A 216 -31.44 -68.22 111.00
C GLU A 216 -31.21 -67.84 112.49
N ILE A 217 -31.74 -66.71 112.98
CA ILE A 217 -31.50 -66.20 114.37
C ILE A 217 -32.78 -66.22 115.25
N LEU A 218 -33.85 -66.89 114.84
CA LEU A 218 -35.05 -67.17 115.67
C LEU A 218 -35.15 -68.66 116.02
#